data_AF-A0A7K0Y630-F1
#
_entry.id   AF-A0A7K0Y630-F1
#
_cell.length_a   1.000
_cell.length_b   1.000
_cell.length_c   1.000
_cell.angle_alpha   90.00
_cell.angle_beta   90.00
_cell.angle_gamma   90.00
#
_symmetry.space_group_name_H-M   'P 1'
#
loop_
_entity.id
_entity.type
_entity.pdbx_description
1 polymer ?
#
loop_
_entity_poly.entity_id
_entity_poly.type
_entity_poly.pdbx_seq_one_letter_code
_entity_poly.pdbx_strand_id
1 'polypeptide(L)'
;DDWNRMINARQFGGIRGDLNGVMNDLRPAPGAKRQATFIPPDTLDATDVVDRFATITFGDTAVEFHHGRGETDDHLWSWFPEKKWVATGDFVIWNFPNAGNPQKVQRWPIEWAEALRAIIAKGPELLLPAHGLPIAGKERIARVLDEIASALEYLVSSTVEMMNAGENLNTIIHSVKIPDATLGKPYLRPLYDEPEFVVRNIWRQFGGWWDGAPSRLKPSTDESVGSEVARLAGGAEVLIARAKDLAASGDLRLACHLADFAGWAAPDDPDVHKGRAEIYETRRKSESSLMAKGIFKGAARESEEVIKAALGE
;
A
#
# COMPACT_ATOMS: atom_id res chain seq x y z
N ASP A 1 14.32 10.26 11.24
CA ASP A 1 13.83 8.95 11.71
C ASP A 1 12.38 8.93 12.20
N ASP A 2 11.91 9.95 12.93
CA ASP A 2 10.56 9.88 13.55
C ASP A 2 9.41 9.81 12.54
N TRP A 3 9.52 10.48 11.39
CA TRP A 3 8.51 10.39 10.32
C TRP A 3 8.35 8.95 9.77
N ASN A 4 9.47 8.28 9.48
CA ASN A 4 9.44 6.89 9.01
C ASN A 4 8.85 5.95 10.06
N ARG A 5 9.11 6.21 11.34
CA ARG A 5 8.50 5.45 12.45
C ARG A 5 6.99 5.64 12.50
N MET A 6 6.50 6.87 12.34
CA MET A 6 5.07 7.17 12.32
C MET A 6 4.35 6.50 11.15
N ILE A 7 4.92 6.56 9.94
CA ILE A 7 4.38 5.88 8.77
C ILE A 7 4.31 4.36 9.00
N ASN A 8 5.41 3.75 9.47
CA ASN A 8 5.42 2.31 9.70
C ASN A 8 4.43 1.90 10.81
N ALA A 9 4.29 2.70 11.87
CA ALA A 9 3.29 2.45 12.89
C ALA A 9 1.87 2.45 12.29
N ARG A 10 1.51 3.42 11.44
CA ARG A 10 0.20 3.42 10.76
C ARG A 10 0.03 2.26 9.80
N GLN A 11 1.05 1.99 8.96
CA GLN A 11 1.04 0.90 7.99
C GLN A 11 0.80 -0.49 8.61
N PHE A 12 1.34 -0.73 9.80
CA PHE A 12 1.18 -2.00 10.50
C PHE A 12 0.19 -1.92 11.68
N GLY A 13 -0.67 -0.90 11.68
CA GLY A 13 -1.81 -0.78 12.60
C GLY A 13 -1.43 -0.61 14.06
N GLY A 14 -0.27 -0.01 14.32
CA GLY A 14 0.35 0.21 15.62
C GLY A 14 0.86 -1.11 16.21
N ILE A 15 2.16 -1.22 16.37
CA ILE A 15 2.86 -2.49 16.62
C ILE A 15 2.27 -3.20 17.86
N ARG A 16 1.72 -4.41 17.70
CA ARG A 16 1.54 -5.34 18.82
C ARG A 16 2.95 -5.78 19.27
N GLY A 17 3.18 -5.86 20.58
CA GLY A 17 4.48 -6.17 21.17
C GLY A 17 5.07 -7.54 20.80
N ASP A 18 4.36 -8.39 20.04
CA ASP A 18 4.79 -9.70 19.55
C ASP A 18 5.43 -9.65 18.15
N LEU A 19 5.26 -8.57 17.39
CA LEU A 19 5.87 -8.38 16.06
C LEU A 19 7.18 -7.58 16.10
N ASN A 20 7.83 -7.58 17.26
CA ASN A 20 9.02 -6.79 17.58
C ASN A 20 10.33 -7.23 16.85
N GLY A 21 10.25 -7.93 15.71
CA GLY A 21 11.47 -8.45 15.08
C GLY A 21 11.40 -8.98 13.64
N VAL A 22 10.23 -9.15 13.01
CA VAL A 22 10.17 -9.97 11.78
C VAL A 22 10.00 -9.18 10.49
N MET A 23 9.49 -7.94 10.51
CA MET A 23 9.17 -7.23 9.26
C MET A 23 9.54 -5.74 9.20
N ASN A 24 9.98 -5.11 10.30
CA ASN A 24 10.42 -3.69 10.26
C ASN A 24 11.11 -3.22 11.54
N ASP A 25 11.55 -4.13 12.43
CA ASP A 25 11.92 -3.75 13.78
C ASP A 25 13.43 -3.76 14.04
N LEU A 26 14.04 -2.58 13.93
CA LEU A 26 15.34 -2.26 14.54
C LEU A 26 15.18 -1.78 16.00
N ARG A 27 14.00 -1.88 16.62
CA ARG A 27 13.84 -1.59 18.05
C ARG A 27 14.46 -2.73 18.85
N PRO A 28 15.31 -2.42 19.85
CA PRO A 28 15.76 -3.41 20.80
C PRO A 28 14.59 -3.96 21.63
N ALA A 29 14.79 -5.15 22.20
CA ALA A 29 13.92 -5.70 23.24
C ALA A 29 13.72 -4.69 24.40
N PRO A 30 12.62 -4.79 25.17
CA PRO A 30 12.39 -3.94 26.34
C PRO A 30 13.62 -3.93 27.27
N GLY A 31 14.21 -2.74 27.48
CA GLY A 31 15.41 -2.56 28.32
C GLY A 31 16.75 -2.54 27.56
N ALA A 32 16.80 -2.85 26.27
CA ALA A 32 18.02 -2.75 25.48
C ALA A 32 18.22 -1.32 24.91
N LYS A 33 19.49 -0.90 24.80
CA LYS A 33 19.85 0.44 24.29
C LYS A 33 19.34 0.60 22.86
N ARG A 34 18.51 1.62 22.62
CA ARG A 34 18.04 2.02 21.28
C ARG A 34 19.23 2.09 20.33
N GLN A 35 19.19 1.33 19.23
CA GLN A 35 20.17 1.51 18.15
C GLN A 35 20.00 2.94 17.62
N ALA A 36 21.08 3.72 17.71
CA ALA A 36 21.10 5.11 17.27
C ALA A 36 21.19 5.25 15.74
N THR A 37 21.46 4.16 15.04
CA THR A 37 21.68 4.11 13.59
C THR A 37 20.74 3.10 12.94
N PHE A 38 20.07 3.52 11.84
CA PHE A 38 19.18 2.66 11.05
C PHE A 38 19.92 1.51 10.36
N ILE A 39 21.19 1.72 10.02
CA ILE A 39 22.07 0.70 9.43
C ILE A 39 23.00 0.17 10.53
N PRO A 40 23.08 -1.16 10.75
CA PRO A 40 24.06 -1.76 11.65
C PRO A 40 25.49 -1.30 11.30
N PRO A 41 26.34 -0.94 12.28
CA PRO A 41 27.69 -0.43 12.02
C PRO A 41 28.62 -1.40 11.26
N ASP A 42 28.27 -2.68 11.23
CA ASP A 42 28.96 -3.78 10.56
C ASP A 42 28.34 -4.12 9.19
N THR A 43 27.38 -3.33 8.71
CA THR A 43 26.87 -3.45 7.34
C THR A 43 28.00 -3.16 6.36
N LEU A 44 28.23 -4.08 5.43
CA LEU A 44 29.26 -3.92 4.41
C LEU A 44 28.92 -2.74 3.49
N ASP A 45 29.95 -1.97 3.14
CA ASP A 45 29.83 -0.91 2.14
C ASP A 45 29.56 -1.52 0.76
N ALA A 46 28.74 -0.84 -0.03
CA ALA A 46 28.55 -1.19 -1.44
C ALA A 46 29.86 -0.92 -2.21
N THR A 47 30.45 -1.97 -2.77
CA THR A 47 31.69 -1.88 -3.58
C THR A 47 31.42 -1.70 -5.06
N ASP A 48 30.23 -2.09 -5.52
CA ASP A 48 29.83 -2.15 -6.92
C ASP A 48 28.46 -1.49 -7.09
N VAL A 49 28.33 -0.68 -8.15
CA VAL A 49 27.06 -0.02 -8.52
C VAL A 49 26.66 -0.52 -9.90
N VAL A 50 25.45 -1.04 -9.99
CA VAL A 50 24.81 -1.39 -11.26
C VAL A 50 23.96 -0.20 -11.69
N ASP A 51 24.30 0.43 -12.81
CA ASP A 51 23.41 1.37 -13.50
C ASP A 51 22.33 0.57 -14.23
N ARG A 52 22.26 0.58 -15.57
CA ARG A 52 21.22 -0.16 -16.29
C ARG A 52 21.44 -1.68 -16.32
N PHE A 53 22.70 -2.10 -16.44
CA PHE A 53 23.07 -3.49 -16.62
C PHE A 53 24.50 -3.73 -16.18
N ALA A 54 24.76 -4.89 -15.57
CA ALA A 54 26.11 -5.38 -15.32
C ALA A 54 26.16 -6.90 -15.44
N THR A 55 27.31 -7.44 -15.85
CA THR A 55 27.61 -8.86 -15.69
C THR A 55 28.73 -9.00 -14.67
N ILE A 56 28.49 -9.77 -13.61
CA ILE A 56 29.47 -10.02 -12.56
C ILE A 56 29.65 -11.53 -12.44
N THR A 57 30.90 -11.97 -12.38
CA THR A 57 31.25 -13.38 -12.24
C THR A 57 31.57 -13.70 -10.79
N PHE A 58 30.83 -14.64 -10.20
CA PHE A 58 31.07 -15.16 -8.86
C PHE A 58 31.60 -16.60 -8.96
N GLY A 59 32.92 -16.75 -8.79
CA GLY A 59 33.58 -18.03 -9.04
C GLY A 59 33.54 -18.40 -10.53
N ASP A 60 32.78 -19.45 -10.87
CA ASP A 60 32.54 -19.92 -12.23
C ASP A 60 31.15 -19.53 -12.78
N THR A 61 30.34 -18.82 -11.99
CA THR A 61 28.97 -18.46 -12.35
C THR A 61 28.89 -17.00 -12.79
N ALA A 62 28.50 -16.78 -14.05
CA ALA A 62 28.18 -15.45 -14.55
C ALA A 62 26.75 -15.06 -14.15
N VAL A 63 26.57 -13.86 -13.62
CA VAL A 63 25.26 -13.31 -13.26
C VAL A 63 25.06 -11.98 -13.97
N GLU A 64 23.98 -11.89 -14.73
CA GLU A 64 23.52 -10.64 -15.33
C GLU A 64 22.60 -9.93 -14.35
N PHE A 65 22.94 -8.70 -13.96
CA PHE A 65 22.07 -7.81 -13.19
C PHE A 65 21.43 -6.81 -14.15
N HIS A 66 20.11 -6.73 -14.11
CA HIS A 66 19.31 -5.81 -14.91
C HIS A 66 18.56 -4.87 -13.97
N HIS A 67 18.78 -3.58 -14.15
CA HIS A 67 17.98 -2.57 -13.46
C HIS A 67 16.61 -2.45 -14.12
N GLY A 68 15.59 -2.33 -13.29
CA GLY A 68 14.24 -2.01 -13.70
C GLY A 68 13.58 -1.26 -12.56
N ARG A 69 12.71 -0.30 -12.87
CA ARG A 69 11.95 0.37 -11.82
C ARG A 69 10.70 -0.45 -11.52
N GLY A 70 10.29 -0.52 -10.26
CA GLY A 70 9.09 -1.25 -9.89
C GLY A 70 8.52 -0.79 -8.57
N GLU A 71 8.81 -1.53 -7.49
CA GLU A 71 8.55 -1.04 -6.15
C GLU A 71 9.49 0.13 -5.83
N THR A 72 10.79 0.01 -6.05
CA THR A 72 11.75 1.11 -5.88
C THR A 72 12.29 1.59 -7.24
N ASP A 73 12.94 2.75 -7.26
CA ASP A 73 13.60 3.30 -8.46
C ASP A 73 14.97 2.67 -8.72
N ASP A 74 15.48 1.89 -7.78
CA ASP A 74 16.78 1.22 -7.79
C ASP A 74 16.68 -0.32 -7.81
N HIS A 75 15.52 -0.86 -8.20
CA HIS A 75 15.26 -2.29 -8.18
C HIS A 75 16.08 -3.05 -9.24
N LEU A 76 16.54 -4.26 -8.88
CA LEU A 76 17.34 -5.14 -9.73
C LEU A 76 16.69 -6.51 -9.84
N TRP A 77 16.80 -7.13 -11.01
CA TRP A 77 16.60 -8.57 -11.18
C TRP A 77 17.84 -9.22 -11.77
N SER A 78 18.14 -10.44 -11.33
CA SER A 78 19.35 -11.16 -11.70
C SER A 78 19.03 -12.37 -12.56
N TRP A 79 19.73 -12.53 -13.67
CA TRP A 79 19.63 -13.64 -14.59
C TRP A 79 20.90 -14.48 -14.57
N PHE A 80 20.73 -15.80 -14.52
CA PHE A 80 21.81 -16.79 -14.49
C PHE A 80 21.76 -17.57 -15.82
N PRO A 81 22.47 -17.13 -16.88
CA PRO A 81 22.29 -17.65 -18.23
C PRO A 81 22.48 -19.16 -18.36
N GLU A 82 23.53 -19.70 -17.72
CA GLU A 82 23.90 -21.11 -17.81
C GLU A 82 22.87 -22.01 -17.13
N LYS A 83 22.24 -21.51 -16.06
CA LYS A 83 21.24 -22.24 -15.26
C LYS A 83 19.81 -21.99 -15.74
N LYS A 84 19.60 -20.92 -16.52
CA LYS A 84 18.30 -20.34 -16.86
C LYS A 84 17.44 -20.00 -15.65
N TRP A 85 18.07 -19.48 -14.60
CA TRP A 85 17.38 -19.05 -13.39
C TRP A 85 17.23 -17.54 -13.37
N VAL A 86 16.15 -17.04 -12.77
CA VAL A 86 15.98 -15.61 -12.51
C VAL A 86 15.69 -15.38 -11.02
N ALA A 87 16.38 -14.43 -10.41
CA ALA A 87 16.03 -13.89 -9.11
C ALA A 87 15.36 -12.52 -9.31
N THR A 88 14.09 -12.39 -8.94
CA THR A 88 13.26 -11.24 -9.34
C THR A 88 13.11 -10.16 -8.29
N GLY A 89 13.79 -10.28 -7.14
CA GLY A 89 13.54 -9.37 -6.02
C GLY A 89 12.03 -9.30 -5.70
N ASP A 90 11.55 -8.08 -5.53
CA ASP A 90 10.15 -7.78 -5.25
C ASP A 90 9.29 -7.62 -6.51
N PHE A 91 9.81 -7.91 -7.72
CA PHE A 91 8.99 -7.86 -8.94
C PHE A 91 7.88 -8.93 -8.90
N VAL A 92 8.06 -9.97 -8.07
CA VAL A 92 7.09 -11.02 -7.77
C VAL A 92 7.05 -11.26 -6.26
N ILE A 93 5.90 -11.05 -5.61
CA ILE A 93 5.75 -11.17 -4.15
C ILE A 93 4.60 -12.10 -3.70
N TRP A 94 4.03 -12.87 -4.64
CA TRP A 94 2.85 -13.72 -4.41
C TRP A 94 1.62 -12.97 -3.86
N ASN A 95 1.54 -11.68 -4.15
CA ASN A 95 0.41 -10.79 -3.88
C ASN A 95 0.31 -9.79 -5.03
N PHE A 96 -0.79 -9.04 -5.09
CA PHE A 96 -0.90 -7.92 -6.01
C PHE A 96 0.31 -6.96 -5.84
N PRO A 97 0.97 -6.53 -6.93
CA PRO A 97 2.20 -5.73 -6.85
C PRO A 97 2.05 -4.49 -5.98
N ASN A 98 3.08 -4.17 -5.17
CA ASN A 98 3.12 -2.99 -4.29
C ASN A 98 3.38 -1.68 -5.06
N ALA A 99 2.67 -1.50 -6.19
CA ALA A 99 2.81 -0.38 -7.11
C ALA A 99 1.92 0.81 -6.75
N GLY A 100 1.27 0.78 -5.58
CA GLY A 100 0.24 1.73 -5.17
C GLY A 100 0.39 2.29 -3.76
N ASN A 101 1.34 1.79 -2.97
CA ASN A 101 1.39 2.01 -1.51
C ASN A 101 1.01 3.45 -1.07
N PRO A 102 -0.08 3.62 -0.30
CA PRO A 102 -0.65 4.93 -0.01
C PRO A 102 0.23 5.81 0.90
N GLN A 103 1.29 5.26 1.50
CA GLN A 103 2.15 5.97 2.46
C GLN A 103 3.60 6.12 2.00
N LYS A 104 3.94 5.69 0.78
CA LYS A 104 5.32 5.69 0.28
C LYS A 104 5.49 6.62 -0.92
N VAL A 105 6.74 6.73 -1.37
CA VAL A 105 7.11 7.49 -2.56
C VAL A 105 6.50 6.86 -3.82
N GLN A 106 6.62 7.56 -4.94
CA GLN A 106 6.15 7.10 -6.25
C GLN A 106 6.62 5.67 -6.54
N ARG A 107 5.75 4.85 -7.13
CA ARG A 107 6.05 3.51 -7.63
C ARG A 107 5.87 3.47 -9.16
N TRP A 108 6.40 2.45 -9.84
CA TRP A 108 6.57 2.45 -11.30
C TRP A 108 5.85 1.30 -12.00
N PRO A 109 4.51 1.30 -12.09
CA PRO A 109 3.76 0.18 -12.67
C PRO A 109 4.05 -0.06 -14.16
N ILE A 110 4.42 0.99 -14.92
CA ILE A 110 4.78 0.89 -16.35
C ILE A 110 6.10 0.13 -16.49
N GLU A 111 7.15 0.64 -15.87
CA GLU A 111 8.48 0.03 -15.91
C GLU A 111 8.51 -1.34 -15.22
N TRP A 112 7.65 -1.57 -14.22
CA TRP A 112 7.48 -2.88 -13.60
C TRP A 112 6.98 -3.89 -14.63
N ALA A 113 5.92 -3.56 -15.36
CA ALA A 113 5.40 -4.42 -16.41
C ALA A 113 6.47 -4.69 -17.48
N GLU A 114 7.21 -3.66 -17.93
CA GLU A 114 8.32 -3.81 -18.87
C GLU A 114 9.41 -4.77 -18.37
N ALA A 115 9.80 -4.67 -17.09
CA ALA A 115 10.76 -5.58 -16.48
C ALA A 115 10.24 -7.03 -16.48
N LEU A 116 8.97 -7.25 -16.17
CA LEU A 116 8.36 -8.58 -16.24
C LEU A 116 8.36 -9.13 -17.66
N ARG A 117 8.05 -8.30 -18.67
CA ARG A 117 8.14 -8.68 -20.09
C ARG A 117 9.58 -9.07 -20.48
N ALA A 118 10.58 -8.30 -20.02
CA ALA A 118 11.99 -8.59 -20.26
C ALA A 118 12.43 -9.93 -19.63
N ILE A 119 11.95 -10.23 -18.42
CA ILE A 119 12.20 -11.52 -17.76
C ILE A 119 11.57 -12.68 -18.55
N ILE A 120 10.32 -12.52 -19.02
CA ILE A 120 9.67 -13.54 -19.88
C ILE A 120 10.52 -13.82 -21.12
N ALA A 121 11.06 -12.77 -21.75
CA ALA A 121 11.88 -12.89 -22.96
C ALA A 121 13.18 -13.68 -22.75
N LYS A 122 13.76 -13.69 -21.54
CA LYS A 122 14.91 -14.54 -21.18
C LYS A 122 14.56 -16.02 -21.13
N GLY A 123 13.28 -16.36 -20.95
CA GLY A 123 12.80 -17.74 -20.89
C GLY A 123 13.33 -18.53 -19.70
N PRO A 124 13.18 -18.04 -18.45
CA PRO A 124 13.63 -18.75 -17.24
C PRO A 124 12.96 -20.12 -17.09
N GLU A 125 13.71 -21.08 -16.55
CA GLU A 125 13.19 -22.40 -16.16
C GLU A 125 12.94 -22.49 -14.64
N LEU A 126 13.54 -21.58 -13.86
CA LEU A 126 13.29 -21.39 -12.44
C LEU A 126 13.26 -19.89 -12.09
N LEU A 127 12.22 -19.45 -11.39
CA LEU A 127 12.08 -18.09 -10.84
C LEU A 127 12.16 -18.14 -9.32
N LEU A 128 13.01 -17.29 -8.75
CA LEU A 128 13.28 -17.14 -7.33
C LEU A 128 12.84 -15.73 -6.89
N PRO A 129 11.65 -15.57 -6.28
CA PRO A 129 11.21 -14.27 -5.78
C PRO A 129 11.84 -13.95 -4.42
N ALA A 130 11.87 -12.68 -4.02
CA ALA A 130 12.24 -12.30 -2.66
C ALA A 130 11.20 -12.76 -1.62
N HIS A 131 9.94 -12.88 -2.05
CA HIS A 131 8.83 -13.32 -1.20
C HIS A 131 8.03 -14.46 -1.85
N GLY A 132 7.65 -15.44 -1.04
CA GLY A 132 6.84 -16.58 -1.46
C GLY A 132 7.64 -17.73 -2.08
N LEU A 133 6.97 -18.58 -2.86
CA LEU A 133 7.55 -19.83 -3.36
C LEU A 133 8.27 -19.65 -4.71
N PRO A 134 9.35 -20.40 -4.96
CA PRO A 134 9.92 -20.54 -6.29
C PRO A 134 8.89 -21.06 -7.31
N ILE A 135 9.02 -20.63 -8.56
CA ILE A 135 8.19 -21.11 -9.68
C ILE A 135 9.10 -21.83 -10.66
N ALA A 136 8.83 -23.10 -10.92
CA ALA A 136 9.55 -23.90 -11.91
C ALA A 136 8.72 -24.11 -13.19
N GLY A 137 9.41 -24.20 -14.32
CA GLY A 137 8.83 -24.45 -15.65
C GLY A 137 8.58 -23.18 -16.43
N LYS A 138 9.16 -23.11 -17.64
CA LYS A 138 9.17 -21.91 -18.50
C LYS A 138 7.77 -21.36 -18.79
N GLU A 139 6.83 -22.22 -19.16
CA GLU A 139 5.47 -21.83 -19.51
C GLU A 139 4.69 -21.34 -18.29
N ARG A 140 4.94 -21.93 -17.11
CA ARG A 140 4.31 -21.51 -15.86
C ARG A 140 4.82 -20.14 -15.42
N ILE A 141 6.14 -19.94 -15.48
CA ILE A 141 6.76 -18.65 -15.16
C ILE A 141 6.24 -17.58 -16.12
N ALA A 142 6.29 -17.84 -17.43
CA ALA A 142 5.82 -16.90 -18.44
C ALA A 142 4.37 -16.48 -18.21
N ARG A 143 3.47 -17.43 -17.90
CA ARG A 143 2.07 -17.13 -17.57
C ARG A 143 1.92 -16.24 -16.33
N VAL A 144 2.61 -16.57 -15.23
CA VAL A 144 2.49 -15.79 -13.99
C VAL A 144 2.95 -14.36 -14.23
N LEU A 145 4.11 -14.18 -14.87
CA LEU A 145 4.66 -12.87 -15.16
C LEU A 145 3.80 -12.08 -16.15
N ASP A 146 3.27 -12.73 -17.18
CA ASP A 146 2.38 -12.14 -18.19
C ASP A 146 1.11 -11.60 -17.54
N GLU A 147 0.50 -12.36 -16.65
CA GLU A 147 -0.74 -11.96 -15.99
C GLU A 147 -0.53 -10.82 -14.99
N ILE A 148 0.62 -10.78 -14.29
CA ILE A 148 0.99 -9.66 -13.43
C ILE A 148 1.24 -8.40 -14.27
N ALA A 149 2.04 -8.50 -15.33
CA ALA A 149 2.33 -7.39 -16.23
C ALA A 149 1.04 -6.83 -16.86
N SER A 150 0.17 -7.71 -17.36
CA SER A 150 -1.10 -7.33 -17.98
C SER A 150 -2.05 -6.63 -17.00
N ALA A 151 -2.06 -7.03 -15.72
CA ALA A 151 -2.87 -6.35 -14.70
C ALA A 151 -2.36 -4.91 -14.45
N LEU A 152 -1.04 -4.71 -14.40
CA LEU A 152 -0.45 -3.37 -14.25
C LEU A 152 -0.69 -2.51 -15.50
N GLU A 153 -0.44 -3.05 -16.68
CA GLU A 153 -0.69 -2.38 -17.97
C GLU A 153 -2.15 -1.93 -18.09
N TYR A 154 -3.10 -2.81 -17.73
CA TYR A 154 -4.53 -2.47 -17.73
C TYR A 154 -4.87 -1.33 -16.78
N LEU A 155 -4.32 -1.32 -15.55
CA LEU A 155 -4.57 -0.23 -14.61
C LEU A 155 -4.01 1.09 -15.13
N VAL A 156 -2.82 1.07 -15.71
CA VAL A 156 -2.20 2.25 -16.33
C VAL A 156 -3.06 2.76 -17.47
N SER A 157 -3.36 1.92 -18.47
CA SER A 157 -4.08 2.35 -19.66
C SER A 157 -5.48 2.87 -19.31
N SER A 158 -6.25 2.11 -18.53
CA SER A 158 -7.61 2.49 -18.14
C SER A 158 -7.65 3.80 -17.34
N THR A 159 -6.69 3.99 -16.43
CA THR A 159 -6.60 5.23 -15.64
C THR A 159 -6.27 6.41 -16.53
N VAL A 160 -5.23 6.29 -17.37
CA VAL A 160 -4.80 7.37 -18.27
C VAL A 160 -5.86 7.70 -19.33
N GLU A 161 -6.57 6.70 -19.85
CA GLU A 161 -7.71 6.91 -20.76
C GLU A 161 -8.80 7.76 -20.11
N MET A 162 -9.20 7.46 -18.87
CA MET A 162 -10.19 8.26 -18.15
C MET A 162 -9.68 9.67 -17.80
N MET A 163 -8.40 9.80 -17.43
CA MET A 163 -7.78 11.11 -17.22
C MET A 163 -7.83 11.97 -18.50
N ASN A 164 -7.51 11.39 -19.65
CA ASN A 164 -7.58 12.08 -20.95
C ASN A 164 -9.02 12.42 -21.35
N ALA A 165 -10.02 11.68 -20.85
CA ALA A 165 -11.44 11.99 -21.00
C ALA A 165 -11.92 13.12 -20.06
N GLY A 166 -11.07 13.65 -19.19
CA GLY A 166 -11.40 14.73 -18.25
C GLY A 166 -12.07 14.27 -16.96
N GLU A 167 -12.03 12.97 -16.66
CA GLU A 167 -12.61 12.44 -15.42
C GLU A 167 -11.79 12.84 -14.19
N ASN A 168 -12.48 13.09 -13.08
CA ASN A 168 -11.83 13.33 -11.79
C ASN A 168 -11.42 12.01 -11.13
N LEU A 169 -10.47 12.07 -10.18
CA LEU A 169 -9.94 10.88 -9.52
C LEU A 169 -11.04 10.07 -8.82
N ASN A 170 -12.05 10.72 -8.23
CA ASN A 170 -13.14 10.05 -7.55
C ASN A 170 -13.92 9.14 -8.52
N THR A 171 -14.25 9.61 -9.72
CA THR A 171 -14.85 8.75 -10.75
C THR A 171 -13.94 7.57 -11.08
N ILE A 172 -12.65 7.84 -11.34
CA ILE A 172 -11.68 6.84 -11.80
C ILE A 172 -11.51 5.70 -10.80
N ILE A 173 -11.34 5.98 -9.50
CA ILE A 173 -11.14 4.93 -8.48
C ILE A 173 -12.37 4.02 -8.31
N HIS A 174 -13.55 4.51 -8.68
CA HIS A 174 -14.80 3.75 -8.63
C HIS A 174 -15.08 2.99 -9.93
N SER A 175 -14.52 3.43 -11.06
CA SER A 175 -14.71 2.82 -12.37
C SER A 175 -13.64 1.78 -12.75
N VAL A 176 -12.36 2.08 -12.51
CA VAL A 176 -11.25 1.21 -12.92
C VAL A 176 -11.11 0.05 -11.93
N LYS A 177 -11.40 -1.18 -12.38
CA LYS A 177 -11.38 -2.40 -11.55
C LYS A 177 -10.72 -3.56 -12.27
N ILE A 178 -9.92 -4.34 -11.54
CA ILE A 178 -9.44 -5.63 -12.02
C ILE A 178 -10.54 -6.68 -11.79
N PRO A 179 -10.83 -7.57 -12.77
CA PRO A 179 -11.82 -8.62 -12.59
C PRO A 179 -11.52 -9.55 -11.41
N ASP A 180 -12.55 -9.96 -10.66
CA ASP A 180 -12.41 -10.87 -9.50
C ASP A 180 -11.72 -12.18 -9.85
N ALA A 181 -11.94 -12.71 -11.06
CA ALA A 181 -11.27 -13.91 -11.54
C ALA A 181 -9.73 -13.75 -11.61
N THR A 182 -9.26 -12.54 -11.92
CA THR A 182 -7.84 -12.19 -11.89
C THR A 182 -7.34 -12.04 -10.44
N LEU A 183 -8.09 -11.35 -9.59
CA LEU A 183 -7.74 -11.16 -8.17
C LEU A 183 -7.81 -12.45 -7.33
N GLY A 184 -8.56 -13.46 -7.78
CA GLY A 184 -8.63 -14.77 -7.12
C GLY A 184 -7.34 -15.58 -7.26
N LYS A 185 -6.50 -15.27 -8.25
CA LYS A 185 -5.24 -15.97 -8.52
C LYS A 185 -4.26 -15.77 -7.37
N PRO A 186 -3.57 -16.83 -6.90
CA PRO A 186 -2.75 -16.76 -5.69
C PRO A 186 -1.72 -15.62 -5.67
N TYR A 187 -1.13 -15.28 -6.81
CA TYR A 187 -0.09 -14.25 -6.97
C TYR A 187 -0.63 -12.85 -7.32
N LEU A 188 -1.95 -12.66 -7.37
CA LEU A 188 -2.60 -11.38 -7.63
C LEU A 188 -3.66 -11.02 -6.58
N ARG A 189 -3.70 -11.75 -5.46
CA ARG A 189 -4.61 -11.42 -4.36
C ARG A 189 -4.21 -10.09 -3.71
N PRO A 190 -5.17 -9.19 -3.43
CA PRO A 190 -4.90 -7.91 -2.77
C PRO A 190 -4.75 -8.09 -1.26
N LEU A 191 -3.76 -8.87 -0.80
CA LEU A 191 -3.50 -9.10 0.63
C LEU A 191 -2.44 -8.15 1.19
N TYR A 192 -1.58 -7.58 0.33
CA TYR A 192 -0.57 -6.61 0.72
C TYR A 192 -0.95 -5.22 0.18
N ASP A 193 -0.75 -4.98 -1.12
CA ASP A 193 -1.27 -3.82 -1.87
C ASP A 193 -2.56 -4.20 -2.64
N GLU A 194 -3.20 -3.26 -3.33
CA GLU A 194 -4.45 -3.47 -4.05
C GLU A 194 -4.63 -2.56 -5.28
N PRO A 195 -5.49 -2.93 -6.25
CA PRO A 195 -5.68 -2.17 -7.49
C PRO A 195 -6.06 -0.69 -7.29
N GLU A 196 -6.94 -0.37 -6.32
CA GLU A 196 -7.36 1.03 -6.08
C GLU A 196 -6.16 1.91 -5.70
N PHE A 197 -5.18 1.37 -4.97
CA PHE A 197 -3.97 2.09 -4.59
C PHE A 197 -3.05 2.33 -5.79
N VAL A 198 -2.94 1.36 -6.69
CA VAL A 198 -2.18 1.53 -7.94
C VAL A 198 -2.80 2.62 -8.83
N VAL A 199 -4.13 2.67 -8.95
CA VAL A 199 -4.84 3.75 -9.66
C VAL A 199 -4.50 5.12 -9.08
N ARG A 200 -4.49 5.25 -7.74
CA ARG A 200 -4.09 6.50 -7.06
C ARG A 200 -2.62 6.86 -7.31
N ASN A 201 -1.72 5.87 -7.35
CA ASN A 201 -0.31 6.11 -7.65
C ASN A 201 -0.09 6.53 -9.12
N ILE A 202 -0.88 6.00 -10.07
CA ILE A 202 -0.87 6.43 -11.48
C ILE A 202 -1.38 7.88 -11.58
N TRP A 203 -2.48 8.21 -10.89
CA TRP A 203 -2.95 9.60 -10.82
C TRP A 203 -1.87 10.53 -10.27
N ARG A 204 -1.22 10.15 -9.16
CA ARG A 204 -0.11 10.93 -8.60
C ARG A 204 1.01 11.15 -9.61
N GLN A 205 1.35 10.12 -10.39
CA GLN A 205 2.43 10.17 -11.39
C GLN A 205 2.15 11.19 -12.50
N PHE A 206 0.92 11.25 -13.00
CA PHE A 206 0.57 12.03 -14.20
C PHE A 206 -0.26 13.28 -13.92
N GLY A 207 -1.18 13.22 -12.95
CA GLY A 207 -2.12 14.28 -12.57
C GLY A 207 -1.68 15.08 -11.33
N GLY A 208 -0.63 14.64 -10.63
CA GLY A 208 -0.18 15.25 -9.39
C GLY A 208 -1.07 14.92 -8.20
N TRP A 209 -1.10 15.80 -7.19
CA TRP A 209 -1.80 15.52 -5.92
C TRP A 209 -3.28 15.93 -5.91
N TRP A 210 -3.67 16.90 -6.75
CA TRP A 210 -5.05 17.40 -6.79
C TRP A 210 -5.96 16.42 -7.54
N ASP A 211 -7.17 16.19 -7.04
CA ASP A 211 -8.04 15.09 -7.46
C ASP A 211 -9.12 15.48 -8.49
N GLY A 212 -9.11 16.75 -8.92
CA GLY A 212 -10.07 17.30 -9.89
C GLY A 212 -11.27 18.03 -9.27
N ALA A 213 -11.49 17.94 -7.95
CA ALA A 213 -12.57 18.68 -7.29
C ALA A 213 -12.09 20.07 -6.81
N PRO A 214 -12.67 21.20 -7.28
CA PRO A 214 -12.19 22.54 -6.92
C PRO A 214 -12.19 22.83 -5.42
N SER A 215 -13.18 22.32 -4.68
CA SER A 215 -13.27 22.48 -3.22
C SER A 215 -12.10 21.84 -2.46
N ARG A 216 -11.38 20.92 -3.08
CA ARG A 216 -10.25 20.17 -2.50
C ARG A 216 -8.88 20.72 -2.88
N LEU A 217 -8.81 21.78 -3.71
CA LEU A 217 -7.54 22.41 -4.07
C LEU A 217 -6.96 23.24 -2.91
N LYS A 218 -7.82 23.96 -2.19
CA LYS A 218 -7.48 24.73 -0.98
C LYS A 218 -8.60 24.55 0.06
N PRO A 219 -8.75 23.33 0.61
CA PRO A 219 -9.89 23.02 1.47
C PRO A 219 -9.82 23.81 2.78
N SER A 220 -10.99 24.02 3.40
CA SER A 220 -11.09 24.36 4.82
C SER A 220 -10.50 23.23 5.68
N THR A 221 -10.27 23.49 6.97
CA THR A 221 -9.84 22.41 7.88
C THR A 221 -10.95 21.36 8.03
N ASP A 222 -10.55 20.12 8.31
CA ASP A 222 -11.47 19.01 8.51
C ASP A 222 -12.44 19.28 9.68
N GLU A 223 -11.98 19.95 10.74
CA GLU A 223 -12.81 20.41 11.87
C GLU A 223 -13.85 21.43 11.43
N SER A 224 -13.46 22.41 10.60
CA SER A 224 -14.39 23.44 10.14
C SER A 224 -15.53 22.84 9.30
N VAL A 225 -15.20 21.88 8.42
CA VAL A 225 -16.19 21.18 7.60
C VAL A 225 -17.03 20.24 8.46
N GLY A 226 -16.41 19.46 9.34
CA GLY A 226 -17.09 18.52 10.23
C GLY A 226 -18.09 19.21 11.15
N SER A 227 -17.70 20.29 11.82
CA SER A 227 -18.59 21.07 12.69
C SER A 227 -19.77 21.66 11.94
N GLU A 228 -19.57 22.19 10.72
CA GLU A 228 -20.65 22.76 9.92
C GLU A 228 -21.64 21.68 9.45
N VAL A 229 -21.14 20.52 8.99
CA VAL A 229 -21.98 19.37 8.62
C VAL A 229 -22.76 18.86 9.84
N ALA A 230 -22.14 18.75 11.01
CA ALA A 230 -22.81 18.36 12.25
C ALA A 230 -23.92 19.35 12.63
N ARG A 231 -23.65 20.65 12.55
CA ARG A 231 -24.64 21.70 12.83
C ARG A 231 -25.86 21.60 11.91
N LEU A 232 -25.65 21.31 10.62
CA LEU A 232 -26.72 21.11 9.64
C LEU A 232 -27.51 19.81 9.90
N ALA A 233 -26.84 18.75 10.37
CA ALA A 233 -27.46 17.45 10.66
C ALA A 233 -28.19 17.40 12.02
N GLY A 234 -27.93 18.37 12.91
CA GLY A 234 -28.52 18.43 14.24
C GLY A 234 -27.63 17.96 15.38
N GLY A 235 -26.31 17.80 15.16
CA GLY A 235 -25.32 17.44 16.17
C GLY A 235 -24.33 16.36 15.71
N ALA A 236 -23.22 16.21 16.44
CA ALA A 236 -22.22 15.17 16.17
C ALA A 236 -22.77 13.77 16.52
N GLU A 237 -23.62 13.69 17.54
CA GLU A 237 -24.35 12.51 17.97
C GLU A 237 -25.29 11.97 16.88
N VAL A 238 -25.91 12.86 16.10
CA VAL A 238 -26.76 12.48 14.97
C VAL A 238 -25.92 11.87 13.85
N LEU A 239 -24.77 12.47 13.54
CA LEU A 239 -23.85 11.96 12.52
C LEU A 239 -23.31 10.58 12.90
N ILE A 240 -22.85 10.38 14.15
CA ILE A 240 -22.28 9.10 14.55
C ILE A 240 -23.35 8.01 14.64
N ALA A 241 -24.58 8.32 15.06
CA ALA A 241 -25.70 7.39 15.02
C ALA A 241 -25.98 6.94 13.57
N ARG A 242 -26.05 7.89 12.63
CA ARG A 242 -26.25 7.56 11.21
C ARG A 242 -25.09 6.76 10.63
N ALA A 243 -23.86 7.05 11.04
CA ALA A 243 -22.67 6.30 10.64
C ALA A 243 -22.74 4.84 11.10
N LYS A 244 -23.24 4.57 12.32
CA LYS A 244 -23.46 3.21 12.82
C LYS A 244 -24.53 2.47 12.00
N ASP A 245 -25.63 3.13 11.64
CA ASP A 245 -26.65 2.52 10.78
C ASP A 245 -26.09 2.13 9.41
N LEU A 246 -25.31 3.02 8.78
CA LEU A 246 -24.67 2.75 7.50
C LEU A 246 -23.70 1.58 7.59
N ALA A 247 -22.88 1.54 8.65
CA ALA A 247 -21.97 0.44 8.90
C ALA A 247 -22.71 -0.89 9.08
N ALA A 248 -23.84 -0.89 9.82
CA ALA A 248 -24.69 -2.06 9.99
C ALA A 248 -25.34 -2.53 8.68
N SER A 249 -25.64 -1.60 7.76
CA SER A 249 -26.13 -1.92 6.41
C SER A 249 -25.03 -2.26 5.39
N GLY A 250 -23.76 -2.19 5.79
CA GLY A 250 -22.61 -2.54 4.95
C GLY A 250 -21.98 -1.40 4.14
N ASP A 251 -22.52 -0.17 4.17
CA ASP A 251 -21.91 1.00 3.53
C ASP A 251 -20.81 1.60 4.43
N LEU A 252 -19.73 0.84 4.56
CA LEU A 252 -18.62 1.18 5.46
C LEU A 252 -17.83 2.40 4.98
N ARG A 253 -17.80 2.69 3.66
CA ARG A 253 -17.08 3.85 3.13
C ARG A 253 -17.78 5.14 3.54
N LEU A 254 -19.10 5.22 3.36
CA LEU A 254 -19.87 6.39 3.80
C LEU A 254 -19.93 6.49 5.33
N ALA A 255 -20.04 5.36 6.03
CA ALA A 255 -19.99 5.32 7.49
C ALA A 255 -18.70 5.96 8.04
N CYS A 256 -17.53 5.65 7.45
CA CYS A 256 -16.26 6.25 7.86
C CYS A 256 -16.27 7.77 7.68
N HIS A 257 -16.79 8.29 6.56
CA HIS A 257 -16.88 9.75 6.34
C HIS A 257 -17.75 10.44 7.40
N LEU A 258 -18.93 9.88 7.72
CA LEU A 258 -19.79 10.48 8.75
C LEU A 258 -19.19 10.36 10.15
N ALA A 259 -18.47 9.27 10.43
CA ALA A 259 -17.78 9.09 11.70
C ALA A 259 -16.61 10.09 11.87
N ASP A 260 -15.87 10.38 10.80
CA ASP A 260 -14.85 11.43 10.81
C ASP A 260 -15.45 12.82 11.04
N PHE A 261 -16.52 13.19 10.33
CA PHE A 261 -17.21 14.46 10.58
C PHE A 261 -17.72 14.60 12.01
N ALA A 262 -18.27 13.52 12.59
CA ALA A 262 -18.69 13.51 13.99
C ALA A 262 -17.50 13.71 14.95
N GLY A 263 -16.41 12.96 14.76
CA GLY A 263 -15.21 13.05 15.60
C GLY A 263 -14.54 14.42 15.51
N TRP A 264 -14.47 15.03 14.32
CA TRP A 264 -13.92 16.38 14.18
C TRP A 264 -14.83 17.46 14.76
N ALA A 265 -16.16 17.26 14.74
CA ALA A 265 -17.11 18.19 15.34
C ALA A 265 -17.14 18.14 16.88
N ALA A 266 -16.79 16.99 17.47
CA ALA A 266 -16.79 16.75 18.91
C ALA A 266 -15.50 16.01 19.35
N PRO A 267 -14.32 16.66 19.27
CA PRO A 267 -13.01 16.01 19.38
C PRO A 267 -12.71 15.44 20.77
N ASP A 268 -13.39 15.92 21.80
CA ASP A 268 -13.20 15.49 23.19
C ASP A 268 -14.38 14.63 23.70
N ASP A 269 -15.34 14.27 22.84
CA ASP A 269 -16.51 13.48 23.21
C ASP A 269 -16.21 11.96 23.15
N PRO A 270 -16.11 11.27 24.31
CA PRO A 270 -15.76 9.86 24.33
C PRO A 270 -16.84 8.95 23.70
N ASP A 271 -18.11 9.34 23.69
CA ASP A 271 -19.18 8.52 23.12
C ASP A 271 -19.17 8.57 21.59
N VAL A 272 -18.89 9.75 21.01
CA VAL A 272 -18.65 9.89 19.56
C VAL A 272 -17.43 9.07 19.15
N HIS A 273 -16.32 9.20 19.89
CA HIS A 273 -15.09 8.47 19.58
C HIS A 273 -15.22 6.96 19.76
N LYS A 274 -16.03 6.48 20.70
CA LYS A 274 -16.39 5.07 20.81
C LYS A 274 -17.08 4.57 19.55
N GLY A 275 -18.05 5.32 19.02
CA GLY A 275 -18.70 4.98 17.76
C GLY A 275 -17.74 4.97 16.57
N ARG A 276 -16.84 5.97 16.48
CA ARG A 276 -15.84 6.05 15.42
C ARG A 276 -14.88 4.86 15.46
N ALA A 277 -14.39 4.49 16.65
CA ALA A 277 -13.54 3.32 16.85
C ALA A 277 -14.21 2.01 16.40
N GLU A 278 -15.48 1.81 16.78
CA GLU A 278 -16.28 0.63 16.37
C GLU A 278 -16.42 0.53 14.85
N ILE A 279 -16.69 1.65 14.18
CA ILE A 279 -16.84 1.72 12.72
C ILE A 279 -15.52 1.41 12.01
N TYR A 280 -14.40 2.03 12.43
CA TYR A 280 -13.09 1.75 11.83
C TYR A 280 -12.61 0.32 12.10
N GLU A 281 -12.93 -0.28 13.24
CA GLU A 281 -12.62 -1.69 13.49
C GLU A 281 -13.45 -2.61 12.58
N THR A 282 -14.70 -2.24 12.29
CA THR A 282 -15.54 -2.94 11.31
C THR A 282 -14.99 -2.80 9.89
N ARG A 283 -14.63 -1.57 9.49
CA ARG A 283 -13.97 -1.26 8.21
C ARG A 283 -12.68 -2.07 8.06
N ARG A 284 -11.84 -2.12 9.09
CA ARG A 284 -10.61 -2.91 9.11
C ARG A 284 -10.88 -4.40 8.83
N LYS A 285 -11.91 -4.97 9.48
CA LYS A 285 -12.28 -6.38 9.31
C LYS A 285 -12.81 -6.71 7.92
N SER A 286 -13.42 -5.74 7.23
CA SER A 286 -13.91 -5.93 5.86
C SER A 286 -12.82 -5.92 4.80
N GLU A 287 -11.63 -5.40 5.10
CA GLU A 287 -10.54 -5.31 4.13
C GLU A 287 -9.74 -6.60 4.00
N SER A 288 -9.13 -6.81 2.82
CA SER A 288 -8.13 -7.87 2.61
C SER A 288 -6.71 -7.35 2.78
N SER A 289 -6.41 -6.18 2.20
CA SER A 289 -5.08 -5.54 2.18
C SER A 289 -4.55 -5.26 3.59
N LEU A 290 -3.30 -5.65 3.82
CA LEU A 290 -2.56 -5.30 5.04
C LEU A 290 -2.42 -3.79 5.20
N MET A 291 -2.18 -3.06 4.10
CA MET A 291 -2.03 -1.60 4.13
C MET A 291 -3.33 -0.92 4.58
N ALA A 292 -4.46 -1.31 3.99
CA ALA A 292 -5.77 -0.78 4.37
C ALA A 292 -6.10 -1.10 5.83
N LYS A 293 -5.87 -2.35 6.25
CA LYS A 293 -6.08 -2.79 7.65
C LYS A 293 -5.28 -1.97 8.64
N GLY A 294 -4.00 -1.72 8.35
CA GLY A 294 -3.14 -0.93 9.23
C GLY A 294 -3.67 0.48 9.42
N ILE A 295 -3.97 1.16 8.32
CA ILE A 295 -4.47 2.54 8.33
C ILE A 295 -5.79 2.64 9.09
N PHE A 296 -6.76 1.75 8.82
CA PHE A 296 -8.03 1.77 9.53
C PHE A 296 -7.88 1.42 11.01
N LYS A 297 -6.94 0.54 11.41
CA LYS A 297 -6.65 0.34 12.83
C LYS A 297 -6.04 1.58 13.48
N GLY A 298 -5.21 2.32 12.74
CA GLY A 298 -4.65 3.60 13.19
C GLY A 298 -5.75 4.58 13.60
N ALA A 299 -6.74 4.80 12.71
CA ALA A 299 -7.87 5.68 12.99
C ALA A 299 -8.72 5.23 14.20
N ALA A 300 -8.94 3.91 14.34
CA ALA A 300 -9.60 3.37 15.53
C ALA A 300 -8.82 3.68 16.81
N ARG A 301 -7.50 3.51 16.80
CA ARG A 301 -6.63 3.79 17.96
C ARG A 301 -6.63 5.26 18.36
N GLU A 302 -6.60 6.17 17.39
CA GLU A 302 -6.71 7.61 17.66
C GLU A 302 -7.96 7.91 18.49
N SER A 303 -9.08 7.25 18.19
CA SER A 303 -10.32 7.39 18.99
C SER A 303 -10.26 6.65 20.33
N GLU A 304 -9.62 5.48 20.38
CA GLU A 304 -9.39 4.74 21.65
C GLU A 304 -8.59 5.57 22.66
N GLU A 305 -7.64 6.39 22.23
CA GLU A 305 -6.87 7.28 23.11
C GLU A 305 -7.73 8.43 23.70
N VAL A 306 -8.66 8.99 22.92
CA VAL A 306 -9.62 10.00 23.44
C VAL A 306 -10.51 9.38 24.52
N ILE A 307 -10.99 8.15 24.29
CA ILE A 307 -11.81 7.42 25.27
C ILE A 307 -11.03 7.19 26.57
N LYS A 308 -9.79 6.71 26.48
CA LYS A 308 -8.94 6.50 27.66
C LYS A 308 -8.66 7.78 28.43
N ALA A 309 -8.36 8.87 27.72
CA ALA A 309 -8.14 10.17 28.34
C ALA A 309 -9.36 10.64 29.13
N ALA A 310 -10.58 10.42 28.61
CA ALA A 310 -11.82 10.73 29.31
C ALA A 310 -12.06 9.85 30.55
N LEU A 311 -11.50 8.64 30.57
CA LEU A 311 -11.54 7.71 31.72
C LEU A 311 -10.39 7.94 32.73
N GLY A 312 -9.41 8.78 32.40
CA GLY A 312 -8.22 9.01 33.22
C GLY A 312 -7.20 7.87 33.20
N GLU A 313 -7.19 7.06 32.13
CA GLU A 313 -6.28 5.92 31.91
C GLU A 313 -4.99 6.30 31.17
#